data_AF-A0A2D4H7J8-F1
#
_entry.id   AF-A0A2D4H7J8-F1
#
_cell.length_a   1.000
_cell.length_b   1.000
_cell.length_c   1.000
_cell.angle_alpha   90.00
_cell.angle_beta   90.00
_cell.angle_gamma   90.00
#
_symmetry.space_group_name_H-M   'P 1'
#
loop_
_entity.id
_entity.type
_entity.pdbx_description
1 polymer ?
#
loop_
_entity_poly.entity_id
_entity_poly.type
_entity_poly.pdbx_seq_one_letter_code
_entity_poly.pdbx_strand_id
1 'polypeptide(L)'
;WLSLQYLGHDGIVQRIKHASQLSQRLLENLKNQDFIRTSVEDEFSSPVVVFKFSPEKSHIDQMLYAAQLSSVTGNERDVGDTFNQWLGEQLAQLVPASGVDLVDLEDEGTCVRFSPLMTSAVLGTEVQDVDQLMDCLKMKVPVLNCTLQLREEFEQEVKRTVGLSYVEDFTWPGLGVVRYVGSAETRYKGQNEETPEKDMEKINSSLLKKLNELESDLLFSLGPEFGAEKNCIYIGMVTEDLDVSELVEMIAASGREIEENSRLLENMTEVVRKGIQDAQVQLQKANEERLLEEGLLRQIPVVGSVMNWFSPFHASPKGQTFNLTAGEI
;
A
#
# COMPACT_ATOMS: atom_id res chain seq x y z
N TRP A 1 26.21 15.45 39.99
CA TRP A 1 27.46 16.13 40.38
C TRP A 1 28.17 16.76 39.18
N LEU A 2 28.52 16.00 38.14
CA LEU A 2 29.12 16.55 36.90
C LEU A 2 28.26 17.62 36.21
N SER A 3 26.95 17.41 36.05
CA SER A 3 26.06 18.41 35.45
C SER A 3 25.97 19.72 36.26
N LEU A 4 26.02 19.61 37.59
CA LEU A 4 26.07 20.76 38.51
C LEU A 4 27.40 21.52 38.43
N GLN A 5 28.52 20.82 38.21
CA GLN A 5 29.81 21.47 38.00
C GLN A 5 29.91 22.14 36.62
N TYR A 6 29.33 21.53 35.58
CA TYR A 6 29.41 22.04 34.22
C TYR A 6 28.45 23.22 33.97
N LEU A 7 27.21 23.12 34.45
CA LEU A 7 26.17 24.14 34.23
C LEU A 7 26.07 25.16 35.36
N GLY A 8 26.54 24.81 36.55
CA GLY A 8 26.25 25.57 37.77
C GLY A 8 24.77 25.50 38.15
N HIS A 9 24.46 26.09 39.31
CA HIS A 9 23.07 26.26 39.76
C HIS A 9 22.26 27.08 38.75
N ASP A 10 22.79 28.23 38.33
CA ASP A 10 22.06 29.16 37.47
C ASP A 10 21.80 28.59 36.08
N GLY A 11 22.73 27.82 35.51
CA GLY A 11 22.51 27.14 34.23
C GLY A 11 21.44 26.05 34.30
N ILE A 12 21.35 25.32 35.42
CA ILE A 12 20.26 24.36 35.65
C ILE A 12 18.92 25.09 35.76
N VAL A 13 18.85 26.16 36.53
CA VAL A 13 17.63 26.97 36.69
C VAL A 13 17.21 27.56 35.34
N GLN A 14 18.14 28.07 34.54
CA GLN A 14 17.85 28.60 33.20
C GLN A 14 17.29 27.51 32.27
N ARG A 15 17.87 26.30 32.27
CA ARG A 15 17.36 25.19 31.45
C ARG A 15 15.96 24.77 31.84
N ILE A 16 15.66 24.65 33.14
CA ILE A 16 14.31 24.31 33.61
C ILE A 16 13.33 25.41 33.20
N LYS A 17 13.67 26.69 33.43
CA LYS A 17 12.82 27.82 33.03
C LYS A 17 12.53 27.82 31.53
N HIS A 18 13.56 27.62 30.72
CA HIS A 18 13.43 27.56 29.27
C HIS A 18 12.51 26.41 28.83
N ALA A 19 12.74 25.20 29.35
CA ALA A 19 11.89 24.05 29.06
C ALA A 19 10.42 24.29 29.47
N SER A 20 10.19 24.81 30.68
CA SER A 20 8.85 25.14 31.14
C SER A 20 8.17 26.21 30.27
N GLN A 21 8.90 27.22 29.77
CA GLN A 21 8.36 28.23 28.86
C GLN A 21 7.92 27.63 27.53
N LEU A 22 8.72 26.73 26.95
CA LEU A 22 8.38 26.02 25.72
C LEU A 22 7.13 25.14 25.92
N SER A 23 7.06 24.39 27.03
CA SER A 23 5.91 23.55 27.37
C SER A 23 4.64 24.37 27.57
N GLN A 24 4.73 25.50 28.29
CA GLN A 24 3.58 26.40 28.49
C GLN A 24 3.07 26.96 27.16
N ARG A 25 3.96 27.41 26.29
CA ARG A 25 3.57 27.90 24.95
C ARG A 25 2.85 26.84 24.14
N LEU A 26 3.37 25.61 24.12
CA LEU A 26 2.71 24.51 23.42
C LEU A 26 1.33 24.24 24.02
N LEU A 27 1.23 24.13 25.35
CA LEU A 27 -0.02 23.86 26.04
C LEU A 27 -1.09 24.94 25.78
N GLU A 28 -0.72 26.22 25.82
CA GLU A 28 -1.62 27.34 25.50
C GLU A 28 -2.14 27.27 24.05
N ASN A 29 -1.29 26.88 23.11
CA ASN A 29 -1.68 26.72 21.71
C ASN A 29 -2.61 25.51 21.51
N LEU A 30 -2.34 24.39 22.19
CA LEU A 30 -3.14 23.16 22.14
C LEU A 30 -4.54 23.34 22.73
N LYS A 31 -4.70 24.15 23.79
CA LYS A 31 -6.01 24.46 24.39
C LYS A 31 -7.01 25.09 23.41
N ASN A 32 -6.51 25.68 22.32
CA ASN A 32 -7.32 26.30 21.28
C ASN A 32 -7.47 25.41 20.03
N GLN A 33 -7.05 24.14 20.09
CA GLN A 33 -7.18 23.20 18.97
C GLN A 33 -8.34 22.25 19.23
N ASP A 34 -9.30 22.26 18.31
CA ASP A 34 -10.32 21.22 18.24
C ASP A 34 -9.67 19.87 17.93
N PHE A 35 -10.28 18.78 18.41
CA PHE A 35 -9.82 17.40 18.19
C PHE A 35 -8.47 17.01 18.81
N ILE A 36 -7.86 17.88 19.63
CA ILE A 36 -6.65 17.54 20.39
C ILE A 36 -6.95 17.56 21.88
N ARG A 37 -6.68 16.43 22.54
CA ARG A 37 -6.82 16.29 23.99
C ARG A 37 -5.45 16.26 24.66
N THR A 38 -5.27 17.06 25.70
CA THR A 38 -4.08 17.06 26.55
C THR A 38 -4.31 16.24 27.81
N SER A 39 -3.33 15.43 28.22
CA SER A 39 -3.44 14.50 29.38
C SER A 39 -2.79 15.00 30.67
N VAL A 40 -2.35 16.26 30.73
CA VAL A 40 -1.63 16.80 31.90
C VAL A 40 -2.58 17.52 32.85
N GLU A 41 -2.75 16.99 34.06
CA GLU A 41 -3.68 17.49 35.09
C GLU A 41 -3.18 18.77 35.83
N ASP A 42 -1.87 19.06 35.81
CA ASP A 42 -1.29 20.23 36.50
C ASP A 42 -0.73 21.26 35.51
N GLU A 43 -1.63 22.13 35.05
CA GLU A 43 -1.44 23.03 33.91
C GLU A 43 -0.36 24.11 34.10
N PHE A 44 0.06 24.39 35.34
CA PHE A 44 0.78 25.64 35.64
C PHE A 44 2.30 25.50 35.70
N SER A 45 2.86 24.27 35.76
CA SER A 45 4.32 24.12 35.92
C SER A 45 4.98 22.88 35.29
N SER A 46 4.21 22.01 34.63
CA SER A 46 4.78 20.81 34.01
C SER A 46 5.73 21.16 32.85
N PRO A 47 7.01 20.71 32.86
CA PRO A 47 7.93 20.84 31.73
C PRO A 47 7.70 19.76 30.66
N VAL A 48 6.59 19.03 30.75
CA VAL A 48 6.20 17.97 29.82
C VAL A 48 4.75 18.18 29.42
N VAL A 49 4.49 18.13 28.12
CA VAL A 49 3.15 18.16 27.54
C VAL A 49 2.90 16.82 26.87
N VAL A 50 1.77 16.21 27.17
CA VAL A 50 1.30 14.98 26.52
C VAL A 50 -0.06 15.27 25.90
N PHE A 51 -0.20 14.97 24.62
CA PHE A 51 -1.41 15.23 23.86
C PHE A 51 -1.67 14.14 22.82
N LYS A 52 -2.92 14.04 22.39
CA LYS A 52 -3.35 13.09 21.37
C LYS A 52 -4.49 13.66 20.53
N PHE A 53 -4.58 13.24 19.28
CA PHE A 53 -5.76 13.33 18.46
C PHE A 53 -6.91 12.53 19.09
N SER A 54 -8.04 13.20 19.25
CA SER A 54 -9.26 12.70 19.86
C SER A 54 -10.44 13.33 19.11
N PRO A 55 -11.00 12.65 18.10
CA PRO A 55 -12.20 13.12 17.42
C PRO A 55 -13.33 13.16 18.46
N GLU A 56 -13.75 14.35 18.89
CA GLU A 56 -14.83 14.49 19.86
C GLU A 56 -16.12 13.88 19.29
N LYS A 57 -16.58 12.76 19.86
CA LYS A 57 -18.02 12.50 19.98
C LYS A 57 -18.50 13.42 21.10
N SER A 58 -19.39 14.35 20.78
CA SER A 58 -19.99 15.37 21.67
C SER A 58 -19.95 15.03 23.17
N HIS A 59 -19.62 15.98 24.04
CA HIS A 59 -19.59 15.83 25.53
C HIS A 59 -20.78 15.10 26.17
N ILE A 60 -21.94 15.05 25.49
CA ILE A 60 -23.14 14.31 25.92
C ILE A 60 -22.94 12.78 25.83
N ASP A 61 -22.15 12.30 24.87
CA ASP A 61 -21.83 10.87 24.71
C ASP A 61 -20.83 10.41 25.77
N GLN A 62 -19.89 11.25 26.21
CA GLN A 62 -18.91 10.86 27.24
C GLN A 62 -19.54 10.55 28.61
N MET A 63 -20.60 11.26 29.01
CA MET A 63 -21.32 10.96 30.27
C MET A 63 -22.17 9.67 30.18
N LEU A 64 -22.64 9.31 28.99
CA LEU A 64 -23.31 8.03 28.75
C LEU A 64 -22.29 6.88 28.60
N TYR A 65 -21.14 7.12 27.97
CA TYR A 65 -20.04 6.16 27.80
C TYR A 65 -19.29 5.84 29.11
N ALA A 66 -19.18 6.79 30.05
CA ALA A 66 -18.54 6.54 31.34
C ALA A 66 -19.33 5.53 32.20
N ALA A 67 -20.65 5.40 31.99
CA ALA A 67 -21.46 4.34 32.59
C ALA A 67 -21.34 2.99 31.84
N GLN A 68 -20.76 3.01 30.63
CA GLN A 68 -20.54 1.89 29.72
C GLN A 68 -19.04 1.58 29.52
N LEU A 69 -18.20 1.85 30.52
CA LEU A 69 -16.76 1.53 30.53
C LEU A 69 -16.44 0.02 30.47
N SER A 70 -17.42 -0.81 30.15
CA SER A 70 -17.30 -2.25 29.95
C SER A 70 -17.25 -2.68 28.47
N SER A 71 -17.35 -1.78 27.49
CA SER A 71 -17.22 -2.17 26.07
C SER A 71 -16.81 -1.07 25.08
N VAL A 72 -15.75 -0.29 25.35
CA VAL A 72 -15.00 0.28 24.22
C VAL A 72 -14.43 -0.93 23.48
N THR A 73 -14.95 -1.24 22.29
CA THR A 73 -14.42 -2.32 21.47
C THR A 73 -12.94 -2.04 21.23
N GLY A 74 -12.05 -3.01 21.45
CA GLY A 74 -10.59 -2.83 21.30
C GLY A 74 -10.23 -2.10 19.99
N ASN A 75 -10.97 -2.40 18.93
CA ASN A 75 -10.89 -1.81 17.61
C ASN A 75 -10.93 -0.26 17.56
N GLU A 76 -11.80 0.41 18.34
CA GLU A 76 -11.87 1.90 18.33
C GLU A 76 -10.62 2.51 18.98
N ARG A 77 -10.07 1.84 20.00
CA ARG A 77 -8.83 2.24 20.66
C ARG A 77 -7.64 2.05 19.70
N ASP A 78 -7.60 0.91 18.99
CA ASP A 78 -6.52 0.58 18.06
C ASP A 78 -6.42 1.58 16.88
N VAL A 79 -7.56 2.02 16.33
CA VAL A 79 -7.56 3.06 15.28
C VAL A 79 -7.07 4.39 15.84
N GLY A 80 -7.52 4.80 17.02
CA GLY A 80 -7.06 6.03 17.68
C GLY A 80 -5.57 6.01 17.95
N ASP A 81 -5.05 4.90 18.46
CA ASP A 81 -3.62 4.73 18.75
C ASP A 81 -2.78 4.81 17.48
N THR A 82 -3.23 4.17 16.39
CA THR A 82 -2.55 4.22 15.09
C THR A 82 -2.55 5.63 14.48
N PHE A 83 -3.65 6.38 14.62
CA PHE A 83 -3.72 7.78 14.16
C PHE A 83 -2.76 8.67 14.94
N ASN A 84 -2.67 8.45 16.26
CA ASN A 84 -1.75 9.17 17.13
C ASN A 84 -0.29 8.82 16.87
N GLN A 85 0.01 7.55 16.58
CA GLN A 85 1.31 7.10 16.12
C GLN A 85 1.69 7.84 14.84
N TRP A 86 0.84 7.81 13.81
CA TRP A 86 1.09 8.50 12.55
C TRP A 86 1.28 10.00 12.76
N LEU A 87 0.43 10.63 13.58
CA LEU A 87 0.56 12.06 13.89
C LEU A 87 1.91 12.38 14.53
N GLY A 88 2.31 11.63 15.56
CA GLY A 88 3.60 11.84 16.23
C GLY A 88 4.80 11.64 15.31
N GLU A 89 4.77 10.61 14.46
CA GLU A 89 5.80 10.36 13.44
C GLU A 89 5.90 11.53 12.44
N GLN A 90 4.76 12.02 11.96
CA GLN A 90 4.71 13.17 11.05
C GLN A 90 5.26 14.45 11.70
N LEU A 91 4.88 14.72 12.95
CA LEU A 91 5.38 15.90 13.67
C LEU A 91 6.88 15.81 13.95
N ALA A 92 7.38 14.65 14.36
CA ALA A 92 8.81 14.41 14.59
C ALA A 92 9.63 14.56 13.30
N GLN A 93 9.09 14.09 12.17
CA GLN A 93 9.75 14.21 10.87
C GLN A 93 9.76 15.67 10.35
N LEU A 94 8.65 16.38 10.50
CA LEU A 94 8.49 17.75 9.97
C LEU A 94 9.17 18.81 10.84
N VAL A 95 9.22 18.58 12.15
CA VAL A 95 9.87 19.49 13.12
C VAL A 95 10.80 18.71 14.05
N PRO A 96 11.93 18.17 13.55
CA PRO A 96 12.85 17.37 14.36
C PRO A 96 13.41 18.14 15.56
N ALA A 97 13.57 19.46 15.42
CA ALA A 97 14.05 20.34 16.48
C ALA A 97 13.10 20.41 17.69
N SER A 98 11.80 20.10 17.52
CA SER A 98 10.86 20.04 18.64
C SER A 98 11.15 18.89 19.60
N GLY A 99 11.77 17.80 19.13
CA GLY A 99 12.06 16.62 19.93
C GLY A 99 10.80 15.95 20.49
N VAL A 100 9.67 16.04 19.79
CA VAL A 100 8.49 15.25 20.12
C VAL A 100 8.76 13.77 19.91
N ASP A 101 8.20 12.94 20.77
CA ASP A 101 8.26 11.49 20.66
C ASP A 101 6.92 10.84 21.01
N LEU A 102 6.81 9.53 20.79
CA LEU A 102 5.62 8.75 21.11
C LEU A 102 5.77 8.09 22.49
N VAL A 103 4.66 8.03 23.22
CA VAL A 103 4.57 7.33 24.51
C VAL A 103 3.25 6.59 24.60
N ASP A 104 3.30 5.35 25.08
CA ASP A 104 2.10 4.56 25.35
C ASP A 104 1.73 4.68 26.83
N LEU A 105 0.49 5.09 27.08
CA LEU A 105 -0.09 5.22 28.42
C LEU A 105 -1.17 4.15 28.63
N GLU A 106 -1.18 3.51 29.81
CA GLU A 106 -2.08 2.38 30.09
C GLU A 106 -3.57 2.72 29.91
N ASP A 107 -3.99 3.90 30.37
CA ASP A 107 -5.38 4.36 30.30
C ASP A 107 -5.69 5.23 29.07
N GLU A 108 -4.68 5.88 28.47
CA GLU A 108 -4.87 6.87 27.41
C GLU A 108 -4.44 6.39 26.01
N GLY A 109 -3.71 5.27 25.90
CA GLY A 109 -3.21 4.75 24.62
C GLY A 109 -1.97 5.48 24.12
N THR A 110 -1.73 5.45 22.81
CA THR A 110 -0.57 6.10 22.18
C THR A 110 -0.77 7.61 22.14
N CYS A 111 0.20 8.35 22.68
CA CYS A 111 0.18 9.80 22.78
C CYS A 111 1.48 10.42 22.24
N VAL A 112 1.40 11.68 21.84
CA VAL A 112 2.56 12.50 21.50
C VAL A 112 3.05 13.20 22.77
N ARG A 113 4.34 13.08 23.06
CA ARG A 113 4.99 13.70 24.20
C ARG A 113 5.99 14.76 23.73
N PHE A 114 5.91 15.93 24.35
CA PHE A 114 6.86 17.01 24.22
C PHE A 114 7.56 17.24 25.56
N SER A 115 8.85 16.89 25.63
CA SER A 115 9.67 16.98 26.84
C SER A 115 10.94 17.80 26.61
N PRO A 116 10.82 19.14 26.45
CA PRO A 116 11.96 20.01 26.14
C PRO A 116 13.04 19.96 27.22
N LEU A 117 12.72 19.59 28.46
CA LEU A 117 13.72 19.40 29.52
C LEU A 117 14.76 18.32 29.14
N MET A 118 14.34 17.30 28.39
CA MET A 118 15.19 16.20 27.94
C MET A 118 15.84 16.48 26.58
N THR A 119 15.15 17.22 25.71
CA THR A 119 15.54 17.33 24.30
C THR A 119 16.13 18.69 23.91
N SER A 120 15.69 19.80 24.54
CA SER A 120 15.97 21.15 24.01
C SER A 120 17.45 21.51 24.04
N ALA A 121 18.20 21.04 25.04
CA ALA A 121 19.62 21.33 25.16
C ALA A 121 20.48 20.65 24.06
N VAL A 122 19.99 19.53 23.51
CA VAL A 122 20.68 18.77 22.47
C VAL A 122 20.24 19.24 21.08
N LEU A 123 18.93 19.48 20.92
CA LEU A 123 18.34 19.84 19.63
C LEU A 123 18.39 21.35 19.36
N GLY A 124 18.66 22.15 20.38
CA GLY A 124 18.61 23.61 20.27
C GLY A 124 17.18 24.13 20.08
N THR A 125 16.17 23.43 20.62
CA THR A 125 14.77 23.79 20.46
C THR A 125 14.49 25.21 20.94
N GLU A 126 13.91 26.03 20.07
CA GLU A 126 13.49 27.39 20.38
C GLU A 126 11.96 27.54 20.28
N VAL A 127 11.49 28.75 20.57
CA VAL A 127 10.06 29.11 20.52
C VAL A 127 9.47 28.94 19.11
N GLN A 128 10.28 29.22 18.08
CA GLN A 128 9.90 29.10 16.67
C GLN A 128 9.65 27.64 16.27
N ASP A 129 10.38 26.69 16.84
CA ASP A 129 10.16 25.27 16.60
C ASP A 129 8.82 24.81 17.21
N VAL A 130 8.43 25.37 18.36
CA VAL A 130 7.11 25.12 18.97
C VAL A 130 6.00 25.70 18.11
N ASP A 131 6.20 26.88 17.53
CA ASP A 131 5.23 27.49 16.61
C ASP A 131 5.10 26.66 15.32
N GLN A 132 6.23 26.23 14.74
CA GLN A 132 6.24 25.37 13.57
C GLN A 132 5.57 24.01 13.85
N LEU A 133 5.81 23.42 15.02
CA LEU A 133 5.13 22.20 15.47
C LEU A 133 3.61 22.38 15.47
N MET A 134 3.13 23.53 15.98
CA MET A 134 1.71 23.86 15.99
C MET A 134 1.13 24.07 14.59
N ASP A 135 1.88 24.69 13.69
CA ASP A 135 1.46 24.85 12.29
C ASP A 135 1.38 23.49 11.58
N CYS A 136 2.35 22.59 11.81
CA CYS A 136 2.29 21.23 11.31
C CYS A 136 1.09 20.45 11.88
N LEU A 137 0.80 20.60 13.18
CA LEU A 137 -0.36 19.99 13.82
C LEU A 137 -1.67 20.45 13.16
N LYS A 138 -1.86 21.77 12.98
CA LYS A 138 -3.03 22.36 12.32
C LYS A 138 -3.22 21.86 10.89
N MET A 139 -2.12 21.61 10.17
CA MET A 139 -2.16 21.05 8.82
C MET A 139 -2.55 19.57 8.80
N LYS A 140 -2.21 18.80 9.85
CA LYS A 140 -2.39 17.34 9.89
C LYS A 140 -3.73 16.92 10.51
N VAL A 141 -4.28 17.71 11.44
CA VAL A 141 -5.58 17.40 12.08
C VAL A 141 -6.73 17.27 11.08
N PRO A 142 -6.89 18.14 10.06
CA PRO A 142 -7.94 17.96 9.04
C PRO A 142 -7.79 16.65 8.25
N VAL A 143 -6.55 16.26 7.93
CA VAL A 143 -6.26 14.99 7.24
C VAL A 143 -6.71 13.79 8.08
N LEU A 144 -6.41 13.80 9.38
CA LEU A 144 -6.87 12.76 10.31
C LEU A 144 -8.39 12.73 10.40
N ASN A 145 -9.02 13.87 10.60
CA ASN A 145 -10.48 13.95 10.73
C ASN A 145 -11.19 13.48 9.46
N CYS A 146 -10.74 13.94 8.29
CA CYS A 146 -11.28 13.53 6.99
C CYS A 146 -11.10 12.03 6.76
N THR A 147 -9.90 11.49 7.01
CA THR A 147 -9.63 10.05 6.86
C THR A 147 -10.50 9.21 7.77
N LEU A 148 -10.70 9.65 9.03
CA LEU A 148 -11.56 8.95 9.95
C LEU A 148 -13.02 8.91 9.49
N GLN A 149 -13.53 10.02 8.96
CA GLN A 149 -14.91 10.13 8.48
C GLN A 149 -15.16 9.26 7.24
N LEU A 150 -14.22 9.24 6.29
CA LEU A 150 -14.37 8.52 5.02
C LEU A 150 -14.11 7.01 5.13
N ARG A 151 -13.54 6.51 6.23
CA ARG A 151 -13.29 5.08 6.46
C ARG A 151 -14.53 4.21 6.36
N GLU A 152 -15.62 4.62 7.01
CA GLU A 152 -16.86 3.84 7.00
C GLU A 152 -17.48 3.83 5.60
N GLU A 153 -17.48 4.97 4.91
CA GLU A 153 -17.95 5.08 3.53
C GLU A 153 -17.13 4.17 2.60
N PHE A 154 -15.80 4.23 2.72
CA PHE A 154 -14.89 3.40 1.94
C PHE A 154 -15.12 1.91 2.17
N GLU A 155 -15.25 1.48 3.42
CA GLU A 155 -15.56 0.09 3.76
C GLU A 155 -16.88 -0.37 3.11
N GLN A 156 -17.93 0.45 3.21
CA GLN A 156 -19.23 0.12 2.63
C GLN A 156 -19.17 0.02 1.11
N GLU A 157 -18.46 0.93 0.45
CA GLU A 157 -18.39 0.97 -1.00
C GLU A 157 -17.54 -0.17 -1.59
N VAL A 158 -16.43 -0.51 -0.93
CA VAL A 158 -15.65 -1.71 -1.28
C VAL A 158 -16.49 -2.98 -1.14
N LYS A 159 -17.28 -3.10 -0.08
CA LYS A 159 -18.16 -4.27 0.14
C LYS A 159 -19.28 -4.39 -0.90
N ARG A 160 -19.74 -3.27 -1.48
CA ARG A 160 -20.75 -3.25 -2.55
C ARG A 160 -20.16 -3.59 -3.92
N THR A 161 -18.89 -3.29 -4.12
CA THR A 161 -18.22 -3.40 -5.42
C THR A 161 -17.79 -4.83 -5.74
N VAL A 162 -18.28 -5.36 -6.87
CA VAL A 162 -17.94 -6.72 -7.32
C VAL A 162 -16.47 -6.82 -7.73
N GLY A 163 -15.80 -7.87 -7.27
CA GLY A 163 -14.39 -8.15 -7.57
C GLY A 163 -13.40 -7.58 -6.56
N LEU A 164 -13.89 -6.80 -5.59
CA LEU A 164 -13.11 -6.31 -4.46
C LEU A 164 -13.50 -7.02 -3.16
N SER A 165 -12.57 -7.04 -2.22
CA SER A 165 -12.78 -7.48 -0.84
C SER A 165 -12.13 -6.47 0.09
N TYR A 166 -12.89 -5.94 1.03
CA TYR A 166 -12.34 -5.15 2.13
C TYR A 166 -11.58 -6.09 3.08
N VAL A 167 -10.47 -5.60 3.63
CA VAL A 167 -9.69 -6.29 4.66
C VAL A 167 -9.59 -5.37 5.86
N GLU A 168 -9.98 -5.89 7.02
CA GLU A 168 -9.96 -5.15 8.27
C GLU A 168 -8.54 -5.15 8.86
N ASP A 169 -7.94 -3.97 8.98
CA ASP A 169 -6.64 -3.76 9.61
C ASP A 169 -6.67 -2.46 10.42
N PHE A 170 -6.82 -2.58 11.74
CA PHE A 170 -6.88 -1.43 12.65
C PHE A 170 -5.52 -0.76 12.89
N THR A 171 -4.43 -1.42 12.49
CA THR A 171 -3.05 -0.91 12.61
C THR A 171 -2.63 -0.04 11.43
N TRP A 172 -3.48 0.09 10.42
CA TRP A 172 -3.28 1.01 9.32
C TRP A 172 -3.86 2.39 9.66
N PRO A 173 -3.14 3.52 9.46
CA PRO A 173 -3.69 4.85 9.71
C PRO A 173 -4.42 5.48 8.51
N GLY A 174 -4.43 4.86 7.32
CA GLY A 174 -5.01 5.46 6.10
C GLY A 174 -6.51 5.22 5.88
N LEU A 175 -7.01 5.39 4.65
CA LEU A 175 -8.43 5.20 4.32
C LEU A 175 -8.92 3.75 4.53
N GLY A 176 -8.07 2.77 4.22
CA GLY A 176 -8.42 1.36 4.40
C GLY A 176 -7.59 0.42 3.54
N VAL A 177 -7.96 -0.86 3.58
CA VAL A 177 -7.25 -1.94 2.88
C VAL A 177 -8.21 -2.70 1.97
N VAL A 178 -7.80 -2.86 0.71
CA VAL A 178 -8.60 -3.53 -0.32
C VAL A 178 -7.80 -4.64 -0.99
N ARG A 179 -8.47 -5.72 -1.34
CA ARG A 179 -7.93 -6.81 -2.14
C ARG A 179 -8.75 -7.00 -3.40
N TYR A 180 -8.08 -7.05 -4.54
CA TYR A 180 -8.71 -7.50 -5.77
C TYR A 180 -8.77 -9.02 -5.82
N VAL A 181 -9.97 -9.59 -5.91
CA VAL A 181 -10.22 -11.04 -5.89
C VAL A 181 -10.65 -11.57 -7.27
N GLY A 182 -10.89 -10.69 -8.23
CA GLY A 182 -11.35 -11.04 -9.58
C GLY A 182 -12.77 -11.61 -9.60
N SER A 183 -13.25 -11.95 -10.79
CA SER A 183 -14.59 -12.51 -10.96
C SER A 183 -14.70 -13.96 -10.43
N ALA A 184 -15.87 -14.35 -9.91
CA ALA A 184 -16.10 -15.72 -9.44
C ALA A 184 -15.90 -16.77 -10.56
N GLU A 185 -16.06 -16.38 -11.82
CA GLU A 185 -15.92 -17.25 -13.00
C GLU A 185 -14.46 -17.65 -13.26
N THR A 186 -13.50 -16.81 -12.87
CA THR A 186 -12.07 -17.04 -13.08
C THR A 186 -11.50 -18.08 -12.11
N ARG A 187 -12.04 -18.17 -10.89
CA ARG A 187 -11.62 -19.15 -9.86
C ARG A 187 -11.83 -20.61 -10.25
N TYR A 188 -12.76 -20.90 -11.16
CA TYR A 188 -13.10 -22.27 -11.57
C TYR A 188 -12.37 -22.74 -12.84
N LYS A 189 -11.67 -21.85 -13.55
CA LYS A 189 -11.00 -22.18 -14.83
C LYS A 189 -9.48 -22.39 -14.74
N GLY A 190 -8.85 -22.12 -13.61
CA GLY A 190 -7.43 -22.36 -13.39
C GLY A 190 -7.09 -23.85 -13.29
N GLN A 191 -6.97 -24.54 -14.44
CA GLN A 191 -6.36 -25.86 -14.57
C GLN A 191 -4.84 -25.78 -14.84
N ASN A 192 -4.22 -24.61 -14.69
CA ASN A 192 -2.77 -24.42 -14.81
C ASN A 192 -2.06 -24.61 -13.46
N GLU A 193 -0.81 -25.05 -13.52
CA GLU A 193 0.04 -25.47 -12.39
C GLU A 193 0.47 -24.34 -11.43
N GLU A 194 0.11 -23.08 -11.70
CA GLU A 194 0.34 -21.95 -10.78
C GLU A 194 -0.81 -21.86 -9.76
N THR A 195 -0.46 -21.71 -8.48
CA THR A 195 -1.47 -21.61 -7.43
C THR A 195 -2.31 -20.34 -7.64
N PRO A 196 -3.64 -20.38 -7.47
CA PRO A 196 -4.53 -19.22 -7.62
C PRO A 196 -4.09 -18.01 -6.77
N GLU A 197 -3.29 -18.25 -5.74
CA GLU A 197 -2.65 -17.25 -4.91
C GLU A 197 -1.56 -16.43 -5.64
N LYS A 198 -0.75 -17.06 -6.51
CA LYS A 198 0.29 -16.39 -7.31
C LYS A 198 -0.30 -15.46 -8.36
N ASP A 199 -1.42 -15.85 -8.96
CA ASP A 199 -2.07 -15.00 -9.96
C ASP A 199 -2.71 -13.78 -9.30
N MET A 200 -3.33 -13.97 -8.13
CA MET A 200 -3.83 -12.85 -7.31
C MET A 200 -2.70 -11.91 -6.90
N GLU A 201 -1.53 -12.43 -6.51
CA GLU A 201 -0.33 -11.64 -6.20
C GLU A 201 0.15 -10.83 -7.41
N LYS A 202 0.23 -11.44 -8.60
CA LYS A 202 0.59 -10.75 -9.85
C LYS A 202 -0.40 -9.63 -10.19
N ILE A 203 -1.70 -9.88 -10.08
CA ILE A 203 -2.75 -8.90 -10.39
C ILE A 203 -2.70 -7.74 -9.41
N ASN A 204 -2.70 -7.99 -8.09
CA ASN A 204 -2.68 -6.91 -7.09
C ASN A 204 -1.36 -6.11 -7.13
N SER A 205 -0.23 -6.76 -7.41
CA SER A 205 1.05 -6.07 -7.61
C SER A 205 1.05 -5.18 -8.84
N SER A 206 0.43 -5.61 -9.94
CA SER A 206 0.30 -4.81 -11.16
C SER A 206 -0.71 -3.68 -10.98
N LEU A 207 -1.78 -3.93 -10.23
CA LEU A 207 -2.78 -2.93 -9.87
C LEU A 207 -2.13 -1.81 -9.05
N LEU A 208 -1.34 -2.15 -8.03
CA LEU A 208 -0.61 -1.12 -7.27
C LEU A 208 0.27 -0.24 -8.17
N LYS A 209 1.02 -0.84 -9.10
CA LYS A 209 1.87 -0.08 -10.02
C LYS A 209 1.04 0.91 -10.84
N LYS A 210 -0.09 0.46 -11.39
CA LYS A 210 -1.00 1.31 -12.16
C LYS A 210 -1.61 2.42 -11.29
N LEU A 211 -2.01 2.13 -10.05
CA LEU A 211 -2.53 3.14 -9.13
C LEU A 211 -1.50 4.22 -8.80
N ASN A 212 -0.24 3.84 -8.58
CA ASN A 212 0.85 4.79 -8.33
C ASN A 212 1.25 5.61 -9.57
N GLU A 213 0.92 5.15 -10.78
CA GLU A 213 1.14 5.90 -12.03
C GLU A 213 0.07 6.98 -12.28
N LEU A 214 -1.10 6.91 -11.62
CA LEU A 214 -2.24 7.80 -11.89
C LEU A 214 -2.10 9.23 -11.34
N GLU A 215 -0.90 9.69 -10.94
CA GLU A 215 -0.63 11.03 -10.40
C GLU A 215 -1.69 11.52 -9.38
N SER A 216 -2.13 10.62 -8.49
CA SER A 216 -3.02 10.98 -7.38
C SER A 216 -2.23 11.37 -6.15
N ASP A 217 -2.76 12.28 -5.33
CA ASP A 217 -2.19 12.67 -4.03
C ASP A 217 -2.31 11.56 -2.96
N LEU A 218 -2.88 10.41 -3.33
CA LEU A 218 -3.05 9.24 -2.47
C LEU A 218 -1.79 8.38 -2.49
N LEU A 219 -1.41 7.91 -1.29
CA LEU A 219 -0.35 6.93 -1.14
C LEU A 219 -0.94 5.53 -1.22
N PHE A 220 -0.40 4.68 -2.10
CA PHE A 220 -0.75 3.27 -2.16
C PHE A 220 0.47 2.39 -1.84
N SER A 221 0.27 1.34 -1.05
CA SER A 221 1.32 0.35 -0.74
C SER A 221 0.79 -1.09 -0.77
N LEU A 222 1.69 -2.06 -0.97
CA LEU A 222 1.34 -3.48 -0.83
C LEU A 222 1.28 -3.85 0.65
N GLY A 223 0.41 -4.82 0.95
CA GLY A 223 0.41 -5.52 2.22
C GLY A 223 1.65 -6.39 2.46
N PRO A 224 1.78 -6.95 3.66
CA PRO A 224 2.89 -7.81 4.04
C PRO A 224 2.96 -9.08 3.17
N GLU A 225 4.15 -9.67 3.07
CA GLU A 225 4.39 -10.91 2.30
C GLU A 225 3.64 -12.12 2.87
N PHE A 226 3.29 -12.07 4.15
CA PHE A 226 2.63 -13.14 4.90
C PHE A 226 1.47 -12.54 5.71
N GLY A 227 0.46 -13.36 6.01
CA GLY A 227 -0.67 -12.97 6.83
C GLY A 227 -1.99 -12.94 6.07
N ALA A 228 -3.05 -12.57 6.79
CA ALA A 228 -4.40 -12.44 6.22
C ALA A 228 -4.51 -11.20 5.32
N GLU A 229 -3.53 -10.30 5.37
CA GLU A 229 -3.40 -9.03 4.67
C GLU A 229 -2.50 -9.14 3.43
N LYS A 230 -2.02 -10.36 3.12
CA LYS A 230 -1.23 -10.63 1.92
C LYS A 230 -2.01 -10.26 0.66
N ASN A 231 -1.30 -9.76 -0.36
CA ASN A 231 -1.87 -9.39 -1.66
C ASN A 231 -2.96 -8.29 -1.56
N CYS A 232 -2.90 -7.46 -0.52
CA CYS A 232 -3.76 -6.28 -0.38
C CYS A 232 -3.06 -5.02 -0.86
N ILE A 233 -3.89 -4.01 -1.15
CA ILE A 233 -3.50 -2.64 -1.43
C ILE A 233 -3.98 -1.80 -0.26
N TYR A 234 -3.02 -1.16 0.40
CA TYR A 234 -3.22 -0.23 1.49
C TYR A 234 -3.36 1.18 0.91
N ILE A 235 -4.41 1.89 1.31
CA ILE A 235 -4.72 3.24 0.82
C ILE A 235 -4.48 4.22 1.95
N GLY A 236 -3.60 5.19 1.70
CA GLY A 236 -3.11 6.15 2.70
C GLY A 236 -4.15 7.16 3.18
N MET A 237 -3.65 8.15 3.90
CA MET A 237 -4.44 9.28 4.40
C MET A 237 -5.07 10.07 3.26
N VAL A 238 -6.22 10.69 3.54
CA VAL A 238 -7.03 11.42 2.56
C VAL A 238 -7.32 12.86 3.02
N THR A 239 -7.63 13.71 2.05
CA THR A 239 -8.00 15.12 2.26
C THR A 239 -9.43 15.36 1.78
N GLU A 240 -9.99 16.55 2.06
CA GLU A 240 -11.44 16.84 2.05
C GLU A 240 -12.16 16.74 0.69
N ASP A 241 -11.47 16.39 -0.41
CA ASP A 241 -12.02 16.36 -1.78
C ASP A 241 -12.08 14.95 -2.40
N LEU A 242 -11.88 13.88 -1.62
CA LEU A 242 -11.88 12.53 -2.16
C LEU A 242 -13.30 12.01 -2.42
N ASP A 243 -13.61 11.69 -3.68
CA ASP A 243 -14.77 10.86 -4.03
C ASP A 243 -14.43 9.38 -3.82
N VAL A 244 -14.95 8.82 -2.72
CA VAL A 244 -14.75 7.42 -2.34
C VAL A 244 -15.33 6.47 -3.39
N SER A 245 -16.47 6.82 -4.00
CA SER A 245 -17.13 5.97 -4.98
C SER A 245 -16.31 5.89 -6.26
N GLU A 246 -15.82 7.03 -6.76
CA GLU A 246 -14.94 7.08 -7.93
C GLU A 246 -13.63 6.32 -7.68
N LEU A 247 -13.02 6.48 -6.49
CA LEU A 247 -11.80 5.75 -6.12
C LEU A 247 -12.02 4.23 -6.17
N VAL A 248 -13.08 3.73 -5.53
CA VAL A 248 -13.37 2.29 -5.47
C VAL A 248 -13.70 1.74 -6.85
N GLU A 249 -14.48 2.46 -7.65
CA GLU A 249 -14.78 2.06 -9.03
C GLU A 249 -13.51 2.02 -9.89
N MET A 250 -12.62 3.02 -9.76
CA MET A 250 -11.35 3.09 -10.46
C MET A 250 -10.41 1.93 -10.10
N ILE A 251 -10.33 1.55 -8.82
CA ILE A 251 -9.58 0.38 -8.36
C ILE A 251 -10.17 -0.90 -8.98
N ALA A 252 -11.49 -1.06 -8.94
CA ALA A 252 -12.16 -2.24 -9.49
C ALA A 252 -12.02 -2.34 -11.02
N ALA A 253 -12.16 -1.22 -11.73
CA ALA A 253 -12.00 -1.15 -13.19
C ALA A 253 -10.56 -1.46 -13.61
N SER A 254 -9.58 -0.88 -12.92
CA SER A 254 -8.16 -1.14 -13.15
C SER A 254 -7.81 -2.60 -12.90
N GLY A 255 -8.36 -3.20 -11.84
CA GLY A 255 -8.17 -4.62 -11.54
C GLY A 255 -8.77 -5.53 -12.62
N ARG A 256 -10.00 -5.23 -13.09
CA ARG A 256 -10.64 -5.97 -14.20
C ARG A 256 -9.84 -5.89 -15.49
N GLU A 257 -9.36 -4.71 -15.85
CA GLU A 257 -8.54 -4.54 -17.04
C GLU A 257 -7.24 -5.37 -16.98
N ILE A 258 -6.59 -5.42 -15.81
CA ILE A 258 -5.38 -6.22 -15.60
C ILE A 258 -5.69 -7.73 -15.64
N GLU A 259 -6.80 -8.17 -15.06
CA GLU A 259 -7.26 -9.55 -15.11
C GLU A 259 -7.56 -9.98 -16.57
N GLU A 260 -8.30 -9.16 -17.31
CA GLU A 260 -8.63 -9.41 -18.72
C GLU A 260 -7.39 -9.46 -19.61
N ASN A 261 -6.46 -8.51 -19.43
CA ASN A 261 -5.21 -8.48 -20.18
C ASN A 261 -4.33 -9.70 -19.89
N SER A 262 -4.22 -10.10 -18.61
CA SER A 262 -3.50 -11.32 -18.22
C SER A 262 -4.09 -12.56 -18.91
N ARG A 263 -5.43 -12.68 -18.90
CA ARG A 263 -6.14 -13.80 -19.54
C ARG A 263 -5.99 -13.81 -21.05
N LEU A 264 -6.02 -12.65 -21.71
CA LEU A 264 -5.80 -12.56 -23.16
C LEU A 264 -4.40 -13.04 -23.54
N LEU A 265 -3.38 -12.64 -22.78
CA LEU A 265 -2.00 -13.08 -22.99
C LEU A 265 -1.83 -14.59 -22.79
N GLU A 266 -2.49 -15.19 -21.80
CA GLU A 266 -2.49 -16.65 -21.60
C GLU A 266 -3.10 -17.38 -22.79
N ASN A 267 -4.28 -16.95 -23.26
CA ASN A 267 -4.93 -17.56 -24.42
C ASN A 267 -4.04 -17.47 -25.68
N MET A 268 -3.41 -16.32 -25.92
CA MET A 268 -2.49 -16.14 -27.05
C MET A 268 -1.26 -17.05 -26.91
N THR A 269 -0.71 -17.19 -25.71
CA THR A 269 0.43 -18.06 -25.43
C THR A 269 0.08 -19.53 -25.68
N GLU A 270 -1.13 -19.96 -25.30
CA GLU A 270 -1.61 -21.32 -25.56
C GLU A 270 -1.77 -21.59 -27.05
N VAL A 271 -2.39 -20.66 -27.80
CA VAL A 271 -2.55 -20.77 -29.25
C VAL A 271 -1.20 -20.81 -29.97
N VAL A 272 -0.25 -19.96 -29.58
CA VAL A 272 1.12 -19.97 -30.13
C VAL A 272 1.84 -21.28 -29.82
N ARG A 273 1.74 -21.77 -28.58
CA ARG A 273 2.34 -23.06 -28.18
C ARG A 273 1.78 -24.21 -29.00
N LYS A 274 0.46 -24.24 -29.20
CA LYS A 274 -0.22 -25.25 -30.03
C LYS A 274 0.20 -25.13 -31.50
N GLY A 275 0.25 -23.92 -32.05
CA GLY A 275 0.71 -23.67 -33.41
C GLY A 275 2.16 -24.14 -33.64
N ILE A 276 3.06 -23.94 -32.67
CA ILE A 276 4.44 -24.45 -32.73
C ILE A 276 4.47 -25.97 -32.72
N GLN A 277 3.68 -26.62 -31.85
CA GLN A 277 3.59 -28.08 -31.78
C GLN A 277 3.03 -28.67 -33.08
N ASP A 278 1.95 -28.08 -33.61
CA ASP A 278 1.34 -28.52 -34.86
C ASP A 278 2.30 -28.34 -36.04
N ALA A 279 3.03 -27.22 -36.10
CA ALA A 279 4.07 -27.00 -37.10
C ALA A 279 5.23 -28.01 -36.97
N GLN A 280 5.66 -28.37 -35.76
CA GLN A 280 6.68 -29.39 -35.54
C GLN A 280 6.22 -30.78 -36.00
N VAL A 281 4.97 -31.15 -35.72
CA VAL A 281 4.38 -32.42 -36.17
C VAL A 281 4.27 -32.45 -37.70
N GLN A 282 3.81 -31.35 -38.32
CA GLN A 282 3.75 -31.25 -39.78
C GLN A 282 5.14 -31.35 -40.42
N LEU A 283 6.15 -30.69 -39.84
CA LEU A 283 7.53 -30.79 -40.30
C LEU A 283 8.09 -32.21 -40.17
N GLN A 284 7.81 -32.91 -39.07
CA GLN A 284 8.21 -34.31 -38.91
C GLN A 284 7.56 -35.20 -39.96
N LYS A 285 6.24 -35.05 -40.17
CA LYS A 285 5.51 -35.82 -41.17
C LYS A 285 6.00 -35.55 -42.60
N ALA A 286 6.23 -34.28 -42.95
CA ALA A 286 6.77 -33.91 -44.26
C ALA A 286 8.20 -34.43 -44.45
N ASN A 287 9.01 -34.50 -43.39
CA ASN A 287 10.34 -35.10 -43.43
C ASN A 287 10.28 -36.62 -43.62
N GLU A 288 9.35 -37.32 -42.94
CA GLU A 288 9.12 -38.76 -43.13
C GLU A 288 8.62 -39.08 -44.56
N GLU A 289 7.67 -38.30 -45.09
CA GLU A 289 7.19 -38.42 -46.47
C GLU A 289 8.32 -38.18 -47.47
N ARG A 290 9.15 -37.15 -47.24
CA ARG A 290 10.33 -36.89 -48.07
C ARG A 290 11.35 -38.03 -48.00
N LEU A 291 11.60 -38.60 -46.82
CA LEU A 291 12.49 -39.77 -46.67
C LEU A 291 11.93 -41.01 -47.39
N LEU A 292 10.61 -41.19 -47.39
CA LEU A 292 9.94 -42.26 -48.14
C LEU A 292 10.06 -42.05 -49.66
N GLU A 293 9.85 -40.83 -50.16
CA GLU A 293 10.03 -40.48 -51.58
C GLU A 293 11.49 -40.63 -52.04
N GLU A 294 12.44 -40.13 -51.24
CA GLU A 294 13.88 -40.32 -51.51
C GLU A 294 14.30 -41.80 -51.40
N GLY A 295 13.65 -42.58 -50.53
CA GLY A 295 13.86 -44.03 -50.40
C GLY A 295 13.35 -44.84 -51.59
N LEU A 296 12.20 -44.47 -52.16
CA LEU A 296 11.66 -45.05 -53.40
C LEU A 296 12.52 -44.71 -54.62
N LEU A 297 13.00 -43.46 -54.73
CA LEU A 297 13.83 -43.01 -55.85
C LEU A 297 15.23 -43.65 -55.87
N ARG A 298 15.71 -44.19 -54.74
CA ARG A 298 16.98 -44.94 -54.69
C ARG A 298 16.87 -46.40 -55.18
N GLN A 299 15.67 -46.92 -55.47
CA GLN A 299 15.46 -48.30 -55.93
C GLN A 299 15.02 -48.42 -57.39
N ILE A 300 14.79 -47.33 -58.12
CA ILE A 300 14.34 -47.39 -59.52
C ILE A 300 15.53 -47.12 -60.46
N PRO A 301 16.02 -48.13 -61.22
CA PRO A 301 17.01 -47.90 -62.26
C PRO A 301 16.30 -47.25 -63.47
N VAL A 302 16.25 -45.93 -63.51
CA VAL A 302 15.80 -45.21 -64.71
C VAL A 302 16.99 -45.07 -65.66
N VAL A 303 17.04 -45.96 -66.65
CA VAL A 303 18.05 -45.91 -67.72
C VAL A 303 17.71 -44.73 -68.64
N GLY A 304 18.33 -43.59 -68.40
CA GLY A 304 18.15 -42.41 -69.24
C GLY A 304 18.76 -41.15 -68.64
N SER A 305 20.05 -40.93 -68.92
CA SER A 305 20.88 -39.77 -68.54
C SER A 305 21.52 -39.83 -67.15
N VAL A 306 22.78 -40.29 -67.13
CA VAL A 306 23.66 -40.43 -65.95
C VAL A 306 24.11 -39.08 -65.36
N MET A 307 23.72 -37.94 -65.95
CA MET A 307 24.23 -36.63 -65.52
C MET A 307 23.61 -36.07 -64.23
N ASN A 308 22.47 -36.62 -63.77
CA ASN A 308 21.78 -36.12 -62.56
C ASN A 308 22.15 -36.88 -61.27
N TRP A 309 22.90 -37.99 -61.36
CA TRP A 309 23.25 -38.81 -60.19
C TRP A 309 24.46 -38.27 -59.40
N PHE A 310 25.27 -37.39 -60.02
CA PHE A 310 26.47 -36.83 -59.41
C PHE A 310 26.31 -35.41 -58.82
N SER A 311 25.09 -34.88 -58.77
CA SER A 311 24.83 -33.55 -58.20
C SER A 311 23.74 -33.63 -57.13
N PRO A 312 24.08 -33.56 -55.83
CA PRO A 312 23.08 -33.45 -54.79
C PRO A 312 22.41 -32.07 -54.94
N PHE A 313 21.14 -32.05 -55.35
CA PHE A 313 20.35 -30.83 -55.27
C PHE A 313 20.16 -30.48 -53.79
N HIS A 314 20.92 -29.49 -53.32
CA HIS A 314 20.63 -28.82 -52.06
C HIS A 314 19.34 -28.02 -52.24
N ALA A 315 18.19 -28.66 -52.01
CA ALA A 315 16.93 -27.96 -51.85
C ALA A 315 17.02 -27.14 -50.55
N SER A 316 17.19 -25.83 -50.70
CA SER A 316 17.11 -24.88 -49.58
C SER A 316 15.76 -25.03 -48.88
N PRO A 317 15.70 -25.07 -47.54
CA PRO A 317 14.43 -25.17 -46.83
C PRO A 317 13.57 -23.95 -47.19
N LYS A 318 12.39 -24.18 -47.76
CA LYS A 318 11.35 -23.15 -47.88
C LYS A 318 10.84 -22.89 -46.47
N GLY A 319 11.19 -21.74 -45.90
CA GLY A 319 10.57 -21.27 -44.66
C GLY A 319 9.08 -21.04 -44.87
N GLN A 320 8.24 -21.65 -44.05
CA GLN A 320 6.83 -21.27 -43.89
C GLN A 320 6.73 -20.23 -42.77
N THR A 321 6.08 -19.11 -43.07
CA THR A 321 5.85 -18.02 -42.12
C THR A 321 4.42 -18.11 -41.59
N PHE A 322 4.29 -18.37 -40.29
CA PHE A 322 3.01 -18.42 -39.59
C PHE A 322 2.44 -17.00 -39.40
N ASN A 323 1.18 -16.77 -39.78
CA ASN A 323 0.55 -15.47 -39.62
C ASN A 323 -0.18 -15.37 -38.28
N LEU A 324 0.39 -14.59 -37.36
CA LEU A 324 -0.11 -14.39 -35.99
C LEU A 324 -1.53 -13.82 -35.91
N THR A 325 -2.01 -13.14 -36.96
CA THR A 325 -3.37 -12.56 -36.99
C THR A 325 -4.44 -13.52 -37.49
N ALA A 326 -4.08 -14.54 -38.29
CA ALA A 326 -5.02 -15.47 -38.91
C ALA A 326 -5.04 -16.85 -38.23
N GLY A 327 -3.98 -17.22 -37.49
CA GLY A 327 -3.87 -18.54 -36.87
C GLY A 327 -3.64 -19.68 -37.86
N GLU A 328 -3.29 -19.36 -39.12
CA GLU A 328 -3.05 -20.33 -40.19
C GLU A 328 -1.59 -20.28 -40.66
N ILE A 329 -1.09 -21.44 -41.12
CA ILE A 329 0.24 -21.67 -41.73
C ILE A 329 0.18 -21.39 -43.22
#